data_AF-T0J2Y4-F1
#
_entry.id   AF-T0J2Y4-F1
#
_cell.length_a   1.000
_cell.length_b   1.000
_cell.length_c   1.000
_cell.angle_alpha   90.00
_cell.angle_beta   90.00
_cell.angle_gamma   90.00
#
_symmetry.space_group_name_H-M   'P 1'
#
loop_
_entity.id
_entity.type
_entity.pdbx_description
1 polymer ?
#
loop_
_entity_poly.entity_id
_entity_poly.type
_entity_poly.pdbx_seq_one_letter_code
_entity_poly.pdbx_strand_id
1 'polypeptide(L)'
;MTHPMLQFSLSSNGDQWYLARGNGPDTTTVVHEANRASGGAVTSISIEDFLRVNPEAPERQDFVRLVADLIGNELDAYKARKGVQLIQLRDTTEEDAANALLGAKVQLPLTTPYEALEFFNCMVDVVTGQRAIEVEEDAHRIRPGFGSTHG
;
A
#
# COMPACT_ATOMS: atom_id res chain seq x y z
N MET A 1 -5.27 7.28 25.52
CA MET A 1 -4.36 7.34 24.36
C MET A 1 -5.06 8.17 23.30
N THR A 2 -4.52 9.32 22.92
CA THR A 2 -5.11 10.20 21.90
C THR A 2 -4.90 9.54 20.55
N HIS A 3 -5.95 9.02 19.94
CA HIS A 3 -5.87 8.45 18.59
C HIS A 3 -5.54 9.57 17.60
N PRO A 4 -4.70 9.32 16.58
CA PRO A 4 -4.48 10.30 15.53
C PRO A 4 -5.82 10.57 14.82
N MET A 5 -6.23 11.84 14.82
CA MET A 5 -7.45 12.32 14.17
C MET A 5 -7.07 13.22 13.01
N LEU A 6 -7.64 12.94 11.83
CA LEU A 6 -7.43 13.74 10.63
C LEU A 6 -8.68 14.57 10.36
N GLN A 7 -8.59 15.89 10.51
CA GLN A 7 -9.68 16.78 10.16
C GLN A 7 -9.90 16.78 8.65
N PHE A 8 -11.16 16.68 8.21
CA PHE A 8 -11.50 16.72 6.79
C PHE A 8 -12.53 17.78 6.42
N SER A 9 -13.30 18.29 7.39
CA SER A 9 -14.25 19.38 7.14
C SER A 9 -14.37 20.33 8.33
N LEU A 10 -14.68 21.58 8.00
CA LEU A 10 -15.11 22.63 8.92
C LEU A 10 -16.37 23.24 8.31
N SER A 11 -17.52 22.90 8.89
CA SER A 11 -18.82 23.38 8.44
C SER A 11 -18.94 24.89 8.68
N SER A 12 -19.80 25.57 7.91
CA SER A 12 -20.01 27.02 8.02
C SER A 12 -20.58 27.48 9.37
N ASN A 13 -21.24 26.57 10.10
CA ASN A 13 -21.71 26.78 11.47
C ASN A 13 -20.61 26.57 12.54
N GLY A 14 -19.39 26.20 12.13
CA GLY A 14 -18.26 25.94 13.02
C GLY A 14 -18.16 24.52 13.57
N ASP A 15 -18.96 23.58 13.06
CA ASP A 15 -18.80 22.17 13.38
C ASP A 15 -17.54 21.60 12.71
N GLN A 16 -16.81 20.76 13.43
CA GLN A 16 -15.58 20.14 12.94
C GLN A 16 -15.76 18.65 12.78
N TRP A 17 -15.19 18.12 11.69
CA TRP A 17 -15.32 16.71 11.34
C TRP A 17 -13.96 16.08 11.14
N TYR A 18 -13.77 14.94 11.79
CA TYR A 18 -12.50 14.22 11.83
C TYR A 18 -12.68 12.74 11.48
N LEU A 19 -11.67 12.17 10.86
CA LEU A 19 -11.50 10.74 10.72
C LEU A 19 -10.55 10.25 11.82
N ALA A 20 -11.04 9.38 12.70
CA ALA A 20 -10.27 8.82 13.80
C ALA A 20 -9.98 7.34 13.54
N ARG A 21 -8.71 6.93 13.70
CA ARG A 21 -8.32 5.52 13.62
C ARG A 21 -8.32 4.90 15.01
N GLY A 22 -9.21 3.95 15.27
CA GLY A 22 -9.15 3.13 16.48
C GLY A 22 -8.05 2.07 16.42
N ASN A 23 -7.99 1.19 17.43
CA ASN A 23 -6.93 0.19 17.58
C ASN A 23 -7.13 -1.12 16.79
N GLY A 24 -8.22 -1.27 16.05
CA GLY A 24 -8.52 -2.45 15.21
C GLY A 24 -8.72 -2.09 13.72
N PRO A 25 -8.65 -3.09 12.81
CA PRO A 25 -8.76 -2.88 11.36
C PRO A 25 -10.07 -2.17 10.96
N ASP A 26 -11.17 -2.44 11.67
CA ASP A 26 -12.51 -1.88 11.38
C ASP A 26 -12.95 -0.80 12.37
N THR A 27 -12.01 -0.21 13.12
CA THR A 27 -12.33 0.75 14.19
C THR A 27 -12.19 2.21 13.74
N THR A 28 -12.23 2.45 12.43
CA THR A 28 -12.16 3.82 11.90
C THR A 28 -13.54 4.46 11.97
N THR A 29 -13.64 5.58 12.67
CA THR A 29 -14.90 6.27 12.94
C THR A 29 -14.83 7.73 12.49
N VAL A 30 -15.98 8.28 12.12
CA VAL A 30 -16.13 9.72 11.93
C VAL A 30 -16.48 10.36 13.26
N VAL A 31 -15.71 11.38 13.64
CA VAL A 31 -15.93 12.16 14.86
C VAL A 31 -16.45 13.54 14.48
N HIS A 32 -17.59 13.91 15.04
CA HIS A 32 -18.21 15.22 14.92
C HIS A 32 -18.03 15.98 16.22
N GLU A 33 -17.43 17.15 16.14
CA GLU A 33 -17.37 18.11 17.22
C GLU A 33 -18.30 19.28 16.87
N ALA A 34 -19.42 19.37 17.57
CA ALA A 34 -20.35 20.47 17.41
C ALA A 34 -19.71 21.79 17.87
N ASN A 35 -20.09 22.89 17.22
CA ASN A 35 -19.65 24.22 17.64
C ASN A 35 -20.06 24.54 19.10
N ARG A 36 -19.37 25.51 19.71
CA ARG A 36 -19.65 25.95 21.09
C ARG A 36 -21.09 26.44 21.30
N ALA A 37 -21.69 27.08 20.30
CA ALA A 37 -23.07 27.58 20.40
C ALA A 37 -24.09 26.43 20.50
N SER A 38 -23.75 25.26 19.97
CA SER A 38 -24.53 24.01 20.01
C SER A 38 -24.12 23.10 21.18
N GLY A 39 -23.35 23.62 22.14
CA GLY A 39 -22.97 22.90 23.35
C GLY A 39 -21.66 22.12 23.28
N GLY A 40 -20.92 22.16 22.16
CA GLY A 40 -19.58 21.57 22.07
C GLY A 40 -19.54 20.03 22.15
N ALA A 41 -20.66 19.37 21.88
CA ALA A 41 -20.75 17.92 22.00
C ALA A 41 -19.84 17.22 20.98
N VAL A 42 -19.10 16.21 21.44
CA VAL A 42 -18.31 15.32 20.60
C VAL A 42 -19.06 14.01 20.45
N THR A 43 -19.37 13.63 19.22
CA THR A 43 -20.02 12.36 18.88
C THR A 43 -19.18 11.57 17.91
N SER A 44 -19.31 10.24 17.93
CA SER A 44 -18.60 9.34 17.02
C SER A 44 -19.58 8.38 16.38
N ILE A 45 -19.45 8.22 15.07
CA ILE A 45 -20.32 7.36 14.26
C ILE A 45 -19.48 6.52 13.30
N SER A 46 -20.03 5.39 12.87
CA SER A 46 -19.40 4.56 11.84
C SER A 46 -19.33 5.33 10.51
N ILE A 47 -18.35 5.00 9.67
CA ILE A 47 -18.25 5.56 8.32
C ILE A 47 -19.51 5.19 7.50
N GLU A 48 -20.00 3.96 7.66
CA GLU A 48 -21.20 3.49 6.96
C GLU A 48 -22.43 4.33 7.30
N ASP A 49 -22.65 4.61 8.58
CA ASP A 49 -23.79 5.41 9.01
C ASP A 49 -23.62 6.87 8.59
N PHE A 50 -22.41 7.44 8.71
CA PHE A 50 -22.12 8.78 8.21
C PHE A 50 -22.46 8.94 6.72
N LEU A 51 -22.06 7.97 5.90
CA LEU A 51 -22.33 8.00 4.46
C LEU A 51 -23.81 7.81 4.11
N ARG A 52 -24.62 7.21 5.00
CA ARG A 52 -26.05 6.95 4.80
C ARG A 52 -26.94 8.13 5.18
N VAL A 53 -26.56 8.91 6.20
CA VAL A 53 -27.43 9.91 6.85
C VAL A 53 -27.85 11.05 5.92
N ASN A 54 -26.93 11.61 5.12
CA ASN A 54 -27.28 12.67 4.17
C ASN A 54 -26.34 12.70 2.95
N PRO A 55 -26.82 12.25 1.77
CA PRO A 55 -26.01 12.22 0.56
C PRO A 55 -25.55 13.60 0.06
N GLU A 56 -26.33 14.66 0.32
CA GLU A 56 -26.09 16.01 -0.20
C GLU A 56 -25.35 16.92 0.80
N ALA A 57 -24.94 16.37 1.95
CA ALA A 57 -24.20 17.13 2.96
C ALA A 57 -22.81 17.58 2.43
N PRO A 58 -22.44 18.87 2.56
CA PRO A 58 -21.10 19.36 2.20
C PRO A 58 -19.98 18.56 2.87
N GLU A 59 -20.17 18.15 4.11
CA GLU A 59 -19.22 17.37 4.90
C GLU A 59 -18.96 15.99 4.26
N ARG A 60 -19.98 15.40 3.61
CA ARG A 60 -19.83 14.15 2.86
C ARG A 60 -19.00 14.36 1.60
N GLN A 61 -19.19 15.49 0.90
CA GLN A 61 -18.38 15.83 -0.27
C GLN A 61 -16.92 16.04 0.12
N ASP A 62 -16.68 16.70 1.25
CA ASP A 62 -15.35 16.88 1.83
C ASP A 62 -14.70 15.55 2.24
N PHE A 63 -15.47 14.64 2.83
CA PHE A 63 -15.00 13.28 3.13
C PHE A 63 -14.62 12.50 1.87
N VAL A 64 -15.44 12.56 0.82
CA VAL A 64 -15.13 11.91 -0.47
C VAL A 64 -13.86 12.49 -1.08
N ARG A 65 -13.67 13.82 -1.00
CA ARG A 65 -12.45 14.48 -1.47
C ARG A 65 -11.23 14.02 -0.68
N LEU A 66 -11.33 13.94 0.65
CA LEU A 66 -10.26 13.39 1.49
C LEU A 66 -9.87 11.97 1.05
N VAL A 67 -10.85 11.08 0.84
CA VAL A 67 -10.59 9.71 0.41
C VAL A 67 -9.92 9.69 -0.97
N ALA A 68 -10.39 10.52 -1.91
CA ALA A 68 -9.77 10.64 -3.22
C ALA A 68 -8.30 11.10 -3.14
N ASP A 69 -8.00 12.07 -2.30
CA ASP A 69 -6.63 12.58 -2.09
C ASP A 69 -5.73 11.52 -1.44
N LEU A 70 -6.22 10.81 -0.42
CA LEU A 70 -5.48 9.73 0.22
C LEU A 70 -5.16 8.59 -0.76
N ILE A 71 -6.14 8.20 -1.59
CA ILE A 71 -5.94 7.19 -2.64
C ILE A 71 -4.96 7.69 -3.70
N GLY A 72 -5.10 8.94 -4.15
CA GLY A 72 -4.21 9.56 -5.13
C GLY A 72 -2.75 9.56 -4.66
N ASN A 73 -2.52 10.03 -3.43
CA ASN A 73 -1.20 10.07 -2.81
C ASN A 73 -0.57 8.67 -2.68
N GLU A 74 -1.36 7.67 -2.26
CA GLU A 74 -0.84 6.30 -2.13
C GLU A 74 -0.53 5.66 -3.50
N LEU A 75 -1.37 5.92 -4.52
CA LEU A 75 -1.13 5.46 -5.88
C LEU A 75 0.12 6.10 -6.48
N ASP A 76 0.34 7.38 -6.24
CA ASP A 76 1.53 8.09 -6.73
C ASP A 76 2.79 7.64 -5.98
N ALA A 77 2.71 7.40 -4.67
CA ALA A 77 3.80 6.78 -3.90
C ALA A 77 4.09 5.35 -4.38
N TYR A 78 3.08 4.56 -4.74
CA TYR A 78 3.25 3.23 -5.35
C TYR A 78 3.94 3.31 -6.71
N LYS A 79 3.51 4.22 -7.59
CA LYS A 79 4.16 4.44 -8.90
C LYS A 79 5.60 4.92 -8.74
N ALA A 80 5.87 5.83 -7.80
CA ALA A 80 7.22 6.29 -7.50
C ALA A 80 8.12 5.15 -7.03
N ARG A 81 7.64 4.30 -6.10
CA ARG A 81 8.34 3.07 -5.67
C ARG A 81 8.67 2.17 -6.87
N LYS A 82 7.69 1.91 -7.75
CA LYS A 82 7.89 1.12 -8.98
C LYS A 82 8.90 1.75 -9.96
N GLY A 83 8.86 3.07 -10.13
CA GLY A 83 9.80 3.81 -10.98
C GLY A 83 11.23 3.76 -10.44
N VAL A 84 11.40 3.91 -9.13
CA VAL A 84 12.71 3.79 -8.45
C VAL A 84 13.28 2.37 -8.65
N GLN A 85 12.47 1.32 -8.52
CA GLN A 85 12.90 -0.07 -8.73
C GLN A 85 13.44 -0.31 -10.16
N LEU A 86 12.81 0.26 -11.19
CA LEU A 86 13.26 0.10 -12.58
C LEU A 86 14.57 0.85 -12.88
N ILE A 87 14.81 2.00 -12.23
CA ILE A 87 16.06 2.74 -12.36
C ILE A 87 17.18 1.99 -11.64
N GLN A 88 16.95 1.51 -10.43
CA GLN A 88 17.94 0.72 -9.70
C GLN A 88 18.32 -0.57 -10.43
N LEU A 89 17.38 -1.23 -11.12
CA LEU A 89 17.66 -2.40 -11.95
C LEU A 89 18.48 -2.08 -13.22
N ARG A 90 18.55 -0.82 -13.63
CA ARG A 90 19.47 -0.38 -14.71
C ARG A 90 20.85 -0.04 -14.19
N ASP A 91 20.93 0.42 -12.94
CA ASP A 91 22.18 0.80 -12.27
C ASP A 91 22.85 -0.37 -11.53
N THR A 92 22.24 -1.56 -11.52
CA THR A 92 22.81 -2.76 -10.90
C THR A 92 24.17 -3.15 -11.45
N THR A 93 25.03 -3.60 -10.55
CA THR A 93 26.42 -3.97 -10.82
C THR A 93 26.58 -5.47 -11.09
N GLU A 94 27.77 -5.88 -11.55
CA GLU A 94 28.12 -7.30 -11.67
C GLU A 94 28.11 -8.02 -10.30
N GLU A 95 28.41 -7.31 -9.22
CA GLU A 95 28.34 -7.85 -7.85
C GLU A 95 26.89 -8.14 -7.43
N ASP A 96 25.95 -7.27 -7.80
CA ASP A 96 24.52 -7.51 -7.56
C ASP A 96 24.02 -8.74 -8.33
N ALA A 97 24.48 -8.91 -9.58
CA ALA A 97 24.21 -10.10 -10.38
C ALA A 97 24.81 -11.37 -9.76
N ALA A 98 26.03 -11.30 -9.25
CA ALA A 98 26.66 -12.41 -8.53
C ALA A 98 25.88 -12.74 -7.25
N ASN A 99 25.44 -11.73 -6.50
CA ASN A 99 24.65 -11.90 -5.29
C ASN A 99 23.26 -12.49 -5.57
N ALA A 100 22.64 -12.12 -6.70
CA ALA A 100 21.38 -12.74 -7.13
C ALA A 100 21.55 -14.20 -7.51
N LEU A 101 22.69 -14.60 -8.08
CA LEU A 101 23.02 -16.00 -8.35
C LEU A 101 23.29 -16.80 -7.08
N LEU A 102 23.70 -16.17 -5.97
CA LEU A 102 23.84 -16.84 -4.69
C LEU A 102 22.46 -17.29 -4.19
N GLY A 103 22.21 -18.61 -4.22
CA GLY A 103 20.96 -19.21 -3.73
C GLY A 103 19.82 -19.25 -4.74
N ALA A 104 19.98 -18.71 -5.94
CA ALA A 104 19.06 -18.98 -7.05
C ALA A 104 19.26 -20.42 -7.56
N LYS A 105 18.22 -21.06 -8.09
CA LYS A 105 18.31 -22.42 -8.66
C LYS A 105 18.82 -22.42 -10.11
N VAL A 106 19.54 -21.37 -10.51
CA VAL A 106 20.00 -21.14 -11.88
C VAL A 106 21.52 -20.94 -11.90
N GLN A 107 22.15 -21.33 -13.00
CA GLN A 107 23.57 -21.11 -13.25
C GLN A 107 23.78 -20.55 -14.65
N LEU A 108 24.91 -19.89 -14.88
CA LEU A 108 25.28 -19.42 -16.21
C LEU A 108 25.87 -20.58 -17.04
N PRO A 109 25.59 -20.64 -18.37
CA PRO A 109 24.73 -19.71 -19.12
C PRO A 109 23.23 -19.97 -18.86
N LEU A 110 22.42 -18.91 -18.85
CA LEU A 110 20.96 -19.04 -18.81
C LEU A 110 20.49 -19.58 -20.17
N THR A 111 20.02 -20.82 -20.19
CA THR A 111 19.62 -21.55 -21.41
C THR A 111 18.11 -21.67 -21.58
N THR A 112 17.34 -21.44 -20.52
CA THR A 112 15.88 -21.55 -20.55
C THR A 112 15.17 -20.26 -20.11
N PRO A 113 13.93 -20.02 -20.57
CA PRO A 113 13.10 -18.93 -20.05
C PRO A 113 12.83 -19.02 -18.54
N TYR A 114 12.82 -20.24 -17.98
CA TYR A 114 12.72 -20.48 -16.54
C TYR A 114 13.94 -19.88 -15.82
N GLU A 115 15.15 -20.22 -16.27
CA GLU A 115 16.39 -19.74 -15.67
C GLU A 115 16.51 -18.21 -15.77
N ALA A 116 16.08 -17.65 -16.90
CA ALA A 116 16.04 -16.20 -17.09
C ALA A 116 15.03 -15.51 -16.15
N LEU A 117 13.85 -16.10 -15.94
CA LEU A 117 12.81 -15.54 -15.08
C LEU A 117 13.17 -15.65 -13.60
N GLU A 118 13.73 -16.78 -13.17
CA GLU A 118 14.20 -16.97 -11.80
C GLU A 118 15.37 -16.01 -11.49
N PHE A 119 16.35 -15.89 -12.39
CA PHE A 119 17.42 -14.90 -12.25
C PHE A 119 16.86 -13.47 -12.13
N PHE A 120 15.92 -13.09 -12.98
CA PHE A 120 15.28 -11.76 -12.93
C PHE A 120 14.59 -11.50 -11.58
N ASN A 121 13.87 -12.48 -11.04
CA ASN A 121 13.20 -12.33 -9.75
C ASN A 121 14.22 -12.19 -8.60
N CYS A 122 15.29 -13.00 -8.59
CA CYS A 122 16.37 -12.86 -7.60
C CYS A 122 17.07 -11.49 -7.71
N MET A 123 17.22 -10.95 -8.93
CA MET A 123 17.76 -9.61 -9.14
C MET A 123 16.86 -8.53 -8.54
N VAL A 124 15.55 -8.60 -8.77
CA VAL A 124 14.58 -7.67 -8.16
C VAL A 124 14.67 -7.74 -6.63
N ASP A 125 14.75 -8.93 -6.07
CA ASP A 125 14.87 -9.16 -4.63
C ASP A 125 16.14 -8.55 -4.02
N VAL A 126 17.29 -8.69 -4.69
CA VAL A 126 18.56 -8.09 -4.24
C VAL A 126 18.47 -6.57 -4.28
N VAL A 127 17.98 -6.00 -5.38
CA VAL A 127 17.90 -4.54 -5.59
C VAL A 127 16.90 -3.87 -4.64
N THR A 128 15.82 -4.57 -4.33
CA THR A 128 14.76 -4.06 -3.45
C THR A 128 15.02 -4.36 -1.97
N GLY A 129 16.03 -5.17 -1.66
CA GLY A 129 16.27 -5.68 -0.31
C GLY A 129 15.17 -6.62 0.19
N GLN A 130 14.33 -7.15 -0.70
CA GLN A 130 13.17 -7.98 -0.37
C GLN A 130 13.47 -9.48 -0.37
N ARG A 131 14.74 -9.90 -0.55
CA ARG A 131 15.18 -11.29 -0.68
C ARG A 131 14.37 -12.25 0.17
N ALA A 132 13.38 -12.89 -0.46
CA ALA A 132 12.48 -13.79 0.20
C ALA A 132 13.14 -15.17 0.26
N ILE A 133 13.35 -15.69 1.46
CA ILE A 133 13.64 -17.12 1.63
C ILE A 133 12.29 -17.83 1.78
N GLU A 134 11.41 -17.72 0.78
CA GLU A 134 10.09 -18.38 0.83
C GLU A 134 9.77 -19.09 -0.49
N VAL A 135 9.92 -20.41 -0.45
CA VAL A 135 9.72 -21.36 -1.56
C VAL A 135 8.26 -21.41 -2.05
N GLU A 136 7.29 -20.99 -1.21
CA GLU A 136 5.85 -21.07 -1.50
C GLU A 136 5.33 -19.94 -2.40
N GLU A 137 5.78 -18.70 -2.24
CA GLU A 137 5.36 -17.59 -3.12
C GLU A 137 5.93 -17.75 -4.54
N ASP A 138 7.16 -18.24 -4.66
CA ASP A 138 7.81 -18.48 -5.95
C ASP A 138 7.11 -19.57 -6.78
N ALA A 139 6.53 -20.57 -6.12
CA ALA A 139 5.76 -21.63 -6.78
C ALA A 139 4.52 -21.10 -7.53
N HIS A 140 4.01 -19.93 -7.15
CA HIS A 140 2.87 -19.28 -7.82
C HIS A 140 3.30 -18.46 -9.04
N ARG A 141 4.56 -17.98 -9.06
CA ARG A 141 5.12 -17.15 -10.14
C ARG A 141 5.66 -17.98 -11.29
N ILE A 142 6.18 -19.17 -10.98
CA ILE A 142 6.81 -20.06 -11.94
C ILE A 142 6.03 -21.38 -11.97
N ARG A 143 5.40 -21.69 -13.11
CA ARG A 143 4.63 -22.94 -13.25
C ARG A 143 5.56 -24.15 -13.17
N PRO A 144 5.26 -25.17 -12.34
CA PRO A 144 5.96 -26.44 -12.38
C PRO A 144 5.70 -27.08 -13.74
N GLY A 145 6.71 -27.14 -14.61
CA GLY A 145 6.59 -27.66 -15.96
C GLY A 145 7.43 -26.94 -17.01
N PHE A 146 7.89 -25.71 -16.74
CA PHE A 146 8.93 -25.08 -17.55
C PHE A 146 10.30 -25.54 -17.07
N GLY A 147 10.68 -26.77 -17.45
CA GLY A 147 12.06 -27.24 -17.34
C GLY A 147 12.64 -27.26 -15.93
N SER A 148 11.83 -27.46 -14.89
CA SER A 148 12.36 -27.83 -13.58
C SER A 148 13.18 -29.09 -13.77
N THR A 149 14.50 -28.94 -13.75
CA THR A 149 15.47 -30.00 -13.57
C THR A 149 15.32 -30.51 -12.14
N HIS A 150 14.18 -31.13 -11.86
CA HIS A 150 14.12 -32.19 -10.87
C HIS A 150 14.69 -33.44 -11.54
N GLY A 151 16.02 -33.46 -11.52
CA GLY A 151 16.92 -34.56 -11.79
C GLY A 151 18.20 -34.28 -11.02
#